data_AF-A0A9D8FC84-F1
#
_entry.id   AF-A0A9D8FC84-F1
#
_cell.length_a   1.000
_cell.length_b   1.000
_cell.length_c   1.000
_cell.angle_alpha   90.00
_cell.angle_beta   90.00
_cell.angle_gamma   90.00
#
_symmetry.space_group_name_H-M   'P 1'
#
loop_
_entity.id
_entity.type
_entity.pdbx_description
1 polymer ?
#
loop_
_entity_poly.entity_id
_entity_poly.type
_entity_poly.pdbx_seq_one_letter_code
_entity_poly.pdbx_strand_id
1 'polypeptide(L)'
;MKKLELDNIDLEQKILTEGIVSATGLLPGQLQVGIKGDPSLRETAMDRCRYESEMDTVFEKIEPVLEDLLINRGIYRLFIGFNNNEIRTMSIFDPLREEIHDAGKFIDEGYIERHFPLISYAEKVEVMRLLYSNIMSSGLFKKMPKHWQSITQKRHAAWQPMTQEQIKKILQTLRVMRNLPEYYLRNFTISMVQALVRLQFNCDGTQIVTANDFDKFVEMNMP
;
A
#
# COMPACT_ATOMS: atom_id res chain seq x y z
N MET A 1 4.42 29.54 -20.11
CA MET A 1 3.86 28.98 -18.85
C MET A 1 3.01 30.05 -18.19
N LYS A 2 1.69 29.82 -18.03
CA LYS A 2 0.86 30.71 -17.19
C LYS A 2 1.37 30.60 -15.75
N LYS A 3 1.67 31.75 -15.13
CA LYS A 3 2.02 31.82 -13.71
C LYS A 3 0.77 31.42 -12.92
N LEU A 4 0.88 30.47 -12.00
CA LEU A 4 -0.22 30.18 -11.07
C LEU A 4 -0.43 31.41 -10.17
N GLU A 5 -1.62 32.00 -10.22
CA GLU A 5 -2.03 33.19 -9.45
C GLU A 5 -2.62 32.82 -8.08
N LEU A 6 -2.21 31.69 -7.50
CA LEU A 6 -2.67 31.25 -6.19
C LEU A 6 -1.60 31.52 -5.15
N ASP A 7 -2.02 31.92 -3.96
CA ASP A 7 -1.10 32.05 -2.82
C ASP A 7 -0.69 30.66 -2.29
N ASN A 8 0.26 30.62 -1.35
CA ASN A 8 0.76 29.33 -0.84
C ASN A 8 -0.29 28.55 -0.02
N ILE A 9 -1.24 29.23 0.62
CA ILE A 9 -2.28 28.58 1.43
C ILE A 9 -3.28 27.90 0.50
N ASP A 10 -3.71 28.61 -0.55
CA ASP A 10 -4.62 28.09 -1.56
C ASP A 10 -3.99 26.93 -2.35
N LEU A 11 -2.69 27.03 -2.67
CA LEU A 11 -1.94 25.94 -3.30
C LEU A 11 -1.80 24.73 -2.39
N GLU A 12 -1.52 24.93 -1.11
CA GLU A 12 -1.45 23.85 -0.12
C GLU A 12 -2.81 23.13 -0.03
N GLN A 13 -3.90 23.89 0.09
CA GLN A 13 -5.24 23.32 0.15
C GLN A 13 -5.58 22.52 -1.12
N LYS A 14 -5.30 23.08 -2.30
CA LYS A 14 -5.54 22.39 -3.57
C LYS A 14 -4.77 21.06 -3.68
N ILE A 15 -3.48 21.05 -3.36
CA ILE A 15 -2.66 19.83 -3.40
C ILE A 15 -3.21 18.76 -2.46
N LEU A 16 -3.66 19.16 -1.27
CA LEU A 16 -4.25 18.23 -0.31
C LEU A 16 -5.58 17.66 -0.83
N THR A 17 -6.42 18.49 -1.47
CA THR A 17 -7.78 18.11 -1.90
C THR A 17 -7.90 17.45 -3.27
N GLU A 18 -6.97 17.70 -4.20
CA GLU A 18 -7.08 17.19 -5.58
C GLU A 18 -6.47 15.78 -5.74
N GLY A 19 -5.50 15.41 -4.91
CA GLY A 19 -4.92 14.07 -4.93
C GLY A 19 -5.82 13.03 -4.25
N ILE A 20 -6.09 11.90 -4.93
CA ILE A 20 -6.85 10.77 -4.35
C ILE A 20 -6.17 10.24 -3.09
N VAL A 21 -4.87 9.97 -3.21
CA VAL A 21 -3.97 9.79 -2.07
C VAL A 21 -3.01 10.95 -2.18
N SER A 22 -3.21 11.97 -1.35
CA SER A 22 -2.32 13.12 -1.36
C SER A 22 -0.99 12.76 -0.69
N ALA A 23 -0.07 13.72 -0.62
CA ALA A 23 1.16 13.56 0.14
C ALA A 23 0.92 13.12 1.60
N THR A 24 -0.27 13.38 2.18
CA THR A 24 -0.65 13.07 3.56
C THR A 24 -1.50 11.81 3.73
N GLY A 25 -1.83 11.08 2.66
CA GLY A 25 -2.76 9.94 2.71
C GLY A 25 -4.13 10.28 2.08
N LEU A 26 -5.18 9.54 2.46
CA LEU A 26 -6.55 9.88 2.09
C LEU A 26 -6.98 11.19 2.77
N LEU A 27 -7.89 11.91 2.14
CA LEU A 27 -8.45 13.14 2.69
C LEU A 27 -9.24 12.89 3.99
N PRO A 28 -9.14 13.78 4.99
CA PRO A 28 -9.97 13.68 6.19
C PRO A 28 -11.45 13.56 5.85
N GLY A 29 -12.12 12.53 6.39
CA GLY A 29 -13.54 12.26 6.15
C GLY A 29 -13.86 11.33 4.98
N GLN A 30 -12.86 10.89 4.19
CA GLN A 30 -13.05 9.84 3.18
C GLN A 30 -12.65 8.47 3.73
N LEU A 31 -13.64 7.65 4.03
CA LEU A 31 -13.48 6.25 4.47
C LEU A 31 -12.79 5.39 3.39
N GLN A 32 -13.17 5.62 2.12
CA GLN A 32 -12.80 4.81 0.97
C GLN A 32 -12.86 5.66 -0.29
N VAL A 33 -11.93 5.46 -1.21
CA VAL A 33 -12.02 5.99 -2.58
C VAL A 33 -12.06 4.84 -3.58
N GLY A 34 -13.12 4.81 -4.38
CA GLY A 34 -13.28 3.89 -5.49
C GLY A 34 -12.92 4.56 -6.81
N ILE A 35 -11.99 3.97 -7.55
CA ILE A 35 -11.70 4.33 -8.94
C ILE A 35 -12.32 3.26 -9.83
N LYS A 36 -13.29 3.66 -10.65
CA LYS A 36 -13.84 2.82 -11.72
C LYS A 36 -12.85 2.82 -12.88
N GLY A 37 -12.53 1.66 -13.45
CA GLY A 37 -11.78 1.57 -14.69
C GLY A 37 -12.68 1.28 -15.91
N ASP A 38 -12.23 0.35 -16.75
CA ASP A 38 -12.88 -0.12 -17.96
C ASP A 38 -14.24 -0.84 -17.71
N PRO A 39 -15.35 -0.26 -18.21
CA PRO A 39 -16.68 -0.88 -18.11
C PRO A 39 -16.77 -2.30 -18.67
N SER A 40 -16.02 -2.63 -19.72
CA SER A 40 -16.08 -3.95 -20.37
C SER A 40 -15.65 -5.08 -19.45
N LEU A 41 -14.71 -4.80 -18.53
CA LEU A 41 -14.27 -5.75 -17.52
C LEU A 41 -15.33 -5.97 -16.44
N ARG A 42 -16.15 -4.96 -16.14
CA ARG A 42 -17.26 -5.07 -15.19
C ARG A 42 -18.45 -5.81 -15.79
N GLU A 43 -18.80 -5.48 -17.04
CA GLU A 43 -19.91 -6.11 -17.76
C GLU A 43 -19.67 -7.61 -17.97
N THR A 44 -18.42 -7.99 -18.26
CA THR A 44 -18.04 -9.41 -18.47
C THR A 44 -17.61 -10.12 -17.19
N ALA A 45 -17.65 -9.48 -16.02
CA ALA A 45 -17.16 -10.07 -14.77
C ALA A 45 -17.90 -11.37 -14.41
N MET A 46 -19.22 -11.39 -14.64
CA MET A 46 -20.08 -12.56 -14.35
C MET A 46 -19.93 -13.67 -15.38
N ASP A 47 -19.52 -13.35 -16.62
CA ASP A 47 -19.37 -14.33 -17.69
C ASP A 47 -18.04 -15.08 -17.63
N ARG A 48 -17.06 -14.56 -16.88
CA ARG A 48 -15.72 -15.12 -16.80
C ARG A 48 -15.59 -16.08 -15.61
N CYS A 49 -15.36 -17.35 -15.91
CA CYS A 49 -15.03 -18.34 -14.89
C CYS A 49 -13.72 -17.97 -14.16
N ARG A 50 -13.73 -18.04 -12.83
CA ARG A 50 -12.51 -18.00 -12.01
C ARG A 50 -11.78 -19.34 -12.14
N TYR A 51 -10.49 -19.29 -12.44
CA TYR A 51 -9.59 -20.43 -12.35
C TYR A 51 -8.66 -20.25 -11.16
N GLU A 52 -8.32 -21.37 -10.52
CA GLU A 52 -7.31 -21.38 -9.47
C GLU A 52 -5.93 -21.07 -10.08
N SER A 53 -5.22 -20.13 -9.47
CA SER A 53 -3.84 -19.77 -9.83
C SER A 53 -2.83 -20.50 -8.94
N GLU A 54 -1.58 -20.55 -9.35
CA GLU A 54 -0.49 -21.06 -8.50
C GLU A 54 -0.43 -20.32 -7.15
N MET A 55 -0.60 -18.98 -7.17
CA MET A 55 -0.68 -18.17 -5.95
C MET A 55 -1.75 -18.70 -5.00
N ASP A 56 -2.94 -19.08 -5.49
CA ASP A 56 -4.02 -19.60 -4.64
C ASP A 56 -3.60 -20.87 -3.89
N THR A 57 -2.86 -21.76 -4.57
CA THR A 57 -2.41 -23.04 -3.98
C THR A 57 -1.33 -22.87 -2.91
N VAL A 58 -0.55 -21.79 -2.98
CA VAL A 58 0.55 -21.53 -2.04
C VAL A 58 0.20 -20.49 -0.98
N PHE A 59 -0.88 -19.73 -1.16
CA PHE A 59 -1.18 -18.53 -0.37
C PHE A 59 -1.21 -18.81 1.14
N GLU A 60 -1.82 -19.91 1.56
CA GLU A 60 -1.91 -20.31 2.98
C GLU A 60 -0.53 -20.49 3.64
N LYS A 61 0.48 -20.91 2.86
CA LYS A 61 1.85 -21.08 3.37
C LYS A 61 2.64 -19.77 3.39
N ILE A 62 2.40 -18.90 2.42
CA ILE A 62 3.17 -17.66 2.27
C ILE A 62 2.55 -16.48 3.03
N GLU A 63 1.26 -16.52 3.38
CA GLU A 63 0.58 -15.44 4.12
C GLU A 63 1.31 -15.07 5.44
N PRO A 64 1.72 -16.04 6.30
CA PRO A 64 2.53 -15.73 7.47
C PRO A 64 3.91 -15.15 7.13
N VAL A 65 4.49 -15.54 5.99
CA VAL A 65 5.78 -15.00 5.52
C VAL A 65 5.61 -13.54 5.09
N LEU A 66 4.52 -13.19 4.41
CA LEU A 66 4.21 -11.82 4.03
C LEU A 66 4.02 -10.91 5.27
N GLU A 67 3.40 -11.44 6.32
CA GLU A 67 3.33 -10.78 7.62
C GLU A 67 4.73 -10.58 8.22
N ASP A 68 5.56 -11.62 8.25
CA ASP A 68 6.93 -11.57 8.74
C ASP A 68 7.78 -10.51 7.99
N LEU A 69 7.64 -10.42 6.66
CA LEU A 69 8.31 -9.41 5.84
C LEU A 69 7.97 -7.98 6.31
N LEU A 70 6.69 -7.73 6.61
CA LEU A 70 6.17 -6.42 7.02
C LEU A 70 6.35 -6.14 8.51
N ILE A 71 6.57 -7.13 9.36
CA ILE A 71 6.70 -6.92 10.81
C ILE A 71 8.15 -7.04 11.27
N ASN A 72 8.85 -8.12 10.91
CA ASN A 72 10.16 -8.48 11.45
C ASN A 72 11.32 -8.30 10.46
N ARG A 73 11.05 -7.74 9.27
CA ARG A 73 12.06 -7.50 8.23
C ARG A 73 11.92 -6.12 7.60
N GLY A 74 12.84 -5.80 6.70
CA GLY A 74 12.98 -4.45 6.10
C GLY A 74 11.85 -4.00 5.16
N ILE A 75 10.86 -4.84 4.86
CA ILE A 75 9.81 -4.48 3.90
C ILE A 75 8.83 -3.50 4.54
N TYR A 76 8.52 -2.42 3.81
CA TYR A 76 7.57 -1.40 4.24
C TYR A 76 6.36 -1.24 3.32
N ARG A 77 6.47 -1.79 2.11
CA ARG A 77 5.37 -1.82 1.15
C ARG A 77 5.46 -3.12 0.36
N LEU A 78 4.29 -3.71 0.16
CA LEU A 78 4.11 -4.99 -0.49
C LEU A 78 3.00 -4.87 -1.53
N PHE A 79 3.22 -5.44 -2.71
CA PHE A 79 2.20 -5.70 -3.72
C PHE A 79 2.08 -7.21 -3.91
N ILE A 80 0.84 -7.70 -4.07
CA ILE A 80 0.53 -9.09 -4.37
C ILE A 80 -0.37 -9.13 -5.60
N GLY A 81 0.10 -9.78 -6.65
CA GLY A 81 -0.67 -10.07 -7.85
C GLY A 81 -1.15 -11.52 -7.83
N PHE A 82 -2.41 -11.72 -7.45
CA PHE A 82 -2.97 -13.07 -7.33
C PHE A 82 -3.10 -13.79 -8.66
N ASN A 83 -3.19 -13.08 -9.79
CA ASN A 83 -3.41 -13.73 -11.08
C ASN A 83 -2.12 -13.99 -11.87
N ASN A 84 -1.00 -13.43 -11.43
CA ASN A 84 0.28 -13.53 -12.13
C ASN A 84 1.41 -14.05 -11.22
N ASN A 85 1.07 -14.55 -10.03
CA ASN A 85 2.01 -15.10 -9.06
C ASN A 85 3.12 -14.11 -8.62
N GLU A 86 2.84 -12.82 -8.72
CA GLU A 86 3.84 -11.77 -8.55
C GLU A 86 3.78 -11.18 -7.14
N ILE A 87 4.94 -11.08 -6.48
CA ILE A 87 5.12 -10.30 -5.27
C ILE A 87 6.10 -9.18 -5.57
N ARG A 88 5.73 -7.94 -5.24
CA ARG A 88 6.68 -6.83 -5.27
C ARG A 88 6.92 -6.27 -3.89
N THR A 89 8.17 -6.00 -3.58
CA THR A 89 8.58 -5.50 -2.27
C THR A 89 9.32 -4.18 -2.41
N MET A 90 9.11 -3.30 -1.44
CA MET A 90 10.00 -2.15 -1.23
C MET A 90 10.56 -2.22 0.18
N SER A 91 11.88 -2.06 0.27
CA SER A 91 12.67 -2.27 1.47
C SER A 91 13.30 -0.97 1.95
N ILE A 92 13.41 -0.80 3.26
CA ILE A 92 14.17 0.33 3.84
C ILE A 92 15.67 0.26 3.52
N PHE A 93 16.18 -0.92 3.13
CA PHE A 93 17.60 -1.10 2.79
C PHE A 93 17.95 -0.57 1.39
N ASP A 94 16.98 -0.52 0.48
CA ASP A 94 17.08 0.21 -0.80
C ASP A 94 15.74 0.91 -1.10
N PRO A 95 15.48 2.08 -0.49
CA PRO A 95 14.18 2.73 -0.50
C PRO A 95 13.80 3.33 -1.86
N LEU A 96 14.70 3.30 -2.85
CA LEU A 96 14.48 3.84 -4.19
C LEU A 96 14.20 2.75 -5.23
N ARG A 97 14.15 1.48 -4.82
CA ARG A 97 13.90 0.34 -5.72
C ARG A 97 12.69 -0.48 -5.30
N GLU A 98 12.08 -1.07 -6.33
CA GLU A 98 11.08 -2.13 -6.21
C GLU A 98 11.77 -3.43 -6.62
N GLU A 99 11.61 -4.47 -5.80
CA GLU A 99 12.06 -5.83 -6.11
C GLU A 99 10.85 -6.67 -6.50
N ILE A 100 11.02 -7.58 -7.48
CA ILE A 100 9.96 -8.43 -8.02
C ILE A 100 10.35 -9.88 -7.78
N HIS A 101 9.41 -10.66 -7.24
CA HIS A 101 9.61 -12.05 -6.86
C HIS A 101 8.45 -12.92 -7.35
N ASP A 102 8.78 -14.17 -7.60
CA ASP A 102 7.80 -15.25 -7.79
C ASP A 102 7.30 -15.72 -6.42
N ALA A 103 5.99 -15.73 -6.22
CA ALA A 103 5.38 -16.10 -4.93
C ALA A 103 5.68 -17.53 -4.51
N GLY A 104 5.88 -18.46 -5.46
CA GLY A 104 6.24 -19.85 -5.18
C GLY A 104 7.60 -19.97 -4.47
N LYS A 105 8.48 -18.98 -4.60
CA LYS A 105 9.78 -18.95 -3.90
C LYS A 105 9.67 -18.68 -2.41
N PHE A 106 8.56 -18.12 -1.95
CA PHE A 106 8.41 -17.71 -0.55
C PHE A 106 8.17 -18.89 0.39
N ILE A 107 7.96 -20.10 -0.15
CA ILE A 107 7.92 -21.35 0.61
C ILE A 107 9.33 -21.80 1.04
N ASP A 108 10.38 -21.37 0.34
CA ASP A 108 11.77 -21.69 0.70
C ASP A 108 12.27 -20.73 1.79
N GLU A 109 12.39 -21.24 3.02
CA GLU A 109 12.95 -20.48 4.16
C GLU A 109 14.33 -19.89 3.84
N GLY A 110 15.18 -20.64 3.13
CA GLY A 110 16.50 -20.15 2.74
C GLY A 110 16.42 -19.00 1.73
N TYR A 111 15.41 -18.96 0.87
CA TYR A 111 15.14 -17.81 0.01
C TYR A 111 14.81 -16.59 0.87
N ILE A 112 13.94 -16.75 1.86
CA ILE A 112 13.54 -15.66 2.74
C ILE A 112 14.73 -15.10 3.53
N GLU A 113 15.55 -15.97 4.12
CA GLU A 113 16.74 -15.57 4.88
C GLU A 113 17.78 -14.83 4.05
N ARG A 114 18.01 -15.26 2.79
CA ARG A 114 19.01 -14.64 1.91
C ARG A 114 18.58 -13.27 1.39
N HIS A 115 17.28 -13.08 1.13
CA HIS A 115 16.78 -11.90 0.43
C HIS A 115 16.20 -10.83 1.36
N PHE A 116 15.74 -11.19 2.56
CA PHE A 116 15.05 -10.26 3.46
C PHE A 116 15.73 -10.22 4.83
N PRO A 117 16.63 -9.27 5.11
CA PRO A 117 17.28 -9.17 6.41
C PRO A 117 16.31 -8.87 7.55
N LEU A 118 16.56 -9.47 8.72
CA LEU A 118 15.81 -9.21 9.96
C LEU A 118 16.08 -7.79 10.47
N ILE A 119 15.03 -7.14 10.96
CA ILE A 119 15.09 -5.87 11.69
C ILE A 119 13.81 -5.73 12.51
N SER A 120 13.91 -5.24 13.74
CA SER A 120 12.70 -5.04 14.54
C SER A 120 11.79 -4.00 13.91
N TYR A 121 10.48 -4.13 14.15
CA TYR A 121 9.50 -3.16 13.68
C TYR A 121 9.86 -1.72 14.12
N ALA A 122 10.30 -1.55 15.37
CA ALA A 122 10.69 -0.25 15.92
C ALA A 122 11.90 0.35 15.20
N GLU A 123 12.98 -0.42 15.01
CA GLU A 123 14.16 0.07 14.29
C GLU A 123 13.83 0.41 12.83
N LYS A 124 12.98 -0.40 12.17
CA LYS A 124 12.50 -0.10 10.82
C LYS A 124 11.78 1.24 10.74
N VAL A 125 10.94 1.56 11.72
CA VAL A 125 10.26 2.86 11.82
C VAL A 125 11.26 3.99 12.02
N GLU A 126 12.26 3.81 12.88
CA GLU A 126 13.32 4.82 13.08
C GLU A 126 14.14 5.08 11.81
N VAL A 127 14.46 4.05 11.04
CA VAL A 127 15.12 4.20 9.73
C VAL A 127 14.26 5.05 8.78
N MET A 128 12.94 4.84 8.72
CA MET A 128 12.05 5.68 7.91
C MET A 128 12.06 7.14 8.36
N ARG A 129 12.04 7.39 9.69
CA ARG A 129 12.14 8.76 10.24
C ARG A 129 13.45 9.41 9.83
N LEU A 130 14.55 8.67 9.89
CA LEU A 130 15.87 9.15 9.48
C LEU A 130 15.92 9.50 8.00
N LEU A 131 15.39 8.63 7.11
CA LEU A 131 15.35 8.87 5.67
C LEU A 131 14.63 10.18 5.33
N TYR A 132 13.44 10.40 5.90
CA TYR A 132 12.71 11.66 5.69
C TYR A 132 13.43 12.87 6.29
N SER A 133 14.01 12.73 7.49
CA SER A 133 14.75 13.82 8.14
C SER A 133 15.98 14.24 7.33
N ASN A 134 16.66 13.30 6.69
CA ASN A 134 17.78 13.57 5.78
C ASN A 134 17.34 14.34 4.54
N ILE A 135 16.23 13.94 3.91
CA ILE A 135 15.66 14.66 2.77
C ILE A 135 15.30 16.09 3.18
N MET A 136 14.61 16.27 4.31
CA MET A 136 14.17 17.58 4.81
C MET A 136 15.33 18.49 5.22
N SER A 137 16.46 17.92 5.64
CA SER A 137 17.67 18.67 6.00
C SER A 137 18.54 19.02 4.79
N SER A 138 18.26 18.42 3.63
CA SER A 138 19.06 18.62 2.42
C SER A 138 18.96 20.03 1.84
N GLY A 139 19.98 20.44 1.08
CA GLY A 139 19.94 21.68 0.31
C GLY A 139 18.86 21.66 -0.79
N LEU A 140 18.41 20.49 -1.24
CA LEU A 140 17.33 20.34 -2.21
C LEU A 140 15.99 20.76 -1.60
N PHE A 141 15.68 20.34 -0.38
CA PHE A 141 14.42 20.65 0.27
C PHE A 141 14.21 22.17 0.43
N LYS A 142 15.28 22.92 0.71
CA LYS A 142 15.26 24.39 0.79
C LYS A 142 14.84 25.06 -0.53
N LYS A 143 15.06 24.40 -1.67
CA LYS A 143 14.71 24.88 -3.02
C LYS A 143 13.28 24.51 -3.44
N MET A 144 12.59 23.63 -2.72
CA MET A 144 11.21 23.27 -3.03
C MET A 144 10.25 24.46 -2.82
N PRO A 145 9.08 24.48 -3.47
CA PRO A 145 8.06 25.49 -3.20
C PRO A 145 7.63 25.50 -1.72
N LYS A 146 7.27 26.68 -1.19
CA LYS A 146 6.96 26.85 0.24
C LYS A 146 5.79 26.01 0.73
N HIS A 147 4.72 25.91 -0.06
CA HIS A 147 3.60 25.02 0.24
C HIS A 147 4.02 23.54 0.33
N TRP A 148 4.94 23.07 -0.53
CA TRP A 148 5.48 21.70 -0.44
C TRP A 148 6.35 21.48 0.80
N GLN A 149 7.14 22.48 1.20
CA GLN A 149 7.92 22.42 2.44
C GLN A 149 6.97 22.30 3.65
N SER A 150 5.94 23.14 3.70
CA SER A 150 4.89 23.15 4.74
C SER A 150 4.19 21.79 4.86
N ILE A 151 3.66 21.27 3.74
CA ILE A 151 2.99 19.96 3.68
C ILE A 151 3.92 18.86 4.21
N THR A 152 5.16 18.82 3.72
CA THR A 152 6.12 17.77 4.09
C THR A 152 6.47 17.83 5.58
N GLN A 153 6.68 19.04 6.13
CA GLN A 153 6.99 19.24 7.55
C GLN A 153 5.82 18.83 8.45
N LYS A 154 4.62 19.32 8.17
CA LYS A 154 3.40 18.97 8.94
C LYS A 154 3.16 17.46 8.93
N ARG A 155 3.30 16.84 7.75
CA ARG A 155 3.15 15.39 7.58
C ARG A 155 4.19 14.61 8.38
N HIS A 156 5.48 14.95 8.25
CA HIS A 156 6.56 14.23 8.95
C HIS A 156 6.40 14.32 10.47
N ALA A 157 6.00 15.49 10.97
CA ALA A 157 5.73 15.70 12.39
C ALA A 157 4.56 14.86 12.92
N ALA A 158 3.51 14.68 12.12
CA ALA A 158 2.33 13.89 12.48
C ALA A 158 2.42 12.40 12.06
N TRP A 159 3.50 11.98 11.40
CA TRP A 159 3.57 10.66 10.78
C TRP A 159 3.61 9.54 11.82
N GLN A 160 2.70 8.59 11.63
CA GLN A 160 2.65 7.30 12.32
C GLN A 160 2.59 6.17 11.30
N PRO A 161 3.35 5.07 11.50
CA PRO A 161 3.27 3.90 10.64
C PRO A 161 1.98 3.11 10.92
N MET A 162 1.57 2.29 9.95
CA MET A 162 0.51 1.28 10.14
C MET A 162 0.87 0.29 11.24
N THR A 163 0.02 0.08 12.25
CA THR A 163 0.36 -0.78 13.40
C THR A 163 0.53 -2.25 13.01
N GLN A 164 1.23 -3.02 13.85
CA GLN A 164 1.41 -4.46 13.64
C GLN A 164 0.06 -5.19 13.62
N GLU A 165 -0.87 -4.81 14.50
CA GLU A 165 -2.21 -5.39 14.57
C GLU A 165 -3.01 -5.10 13.29
N GLN A 166 -2.90 -3.87 12.75
CA GLN A 166 -3.52 -3.52 11.47
C GLN A 166 -2.96 -4.38 10.33
N ILE A 167 -1.63 -4.53 10.25
CA ILE A 167 -0.97 -5.36 9.23
C ILE A 167 -1.53 -6.79 9.29
N LYS A 168 -1.53 -7.40 10.48
CA LYS A 168 -2.04 -8.77 10.71
C LYS A 168 -3.47 -8.92 10.23
N LYS A 169 -4.35 -8.03 10.70
CA LYS A 169 -5.78 -8.08 10.38
C LYS A 169 -6.06 -7.90 8.89
N ILE A 170 -5.37 -6.95 8.26
CA ILE A 170 -5.50 -6.70 6.82
C ILE A 170 -5.09 -7.93 6.02
N LEU A 171 -3.94 -8.54 6.32
CA LEU A 171 -3.44 -9.71 5.61
C LEU A 171 -4.37 -10.91 5.75
N GLN A 172 -4.87 -11.19 6.96
CA GLN A 172 -5.83 -12.27 7.24
C GLN A 172 -7.13 -12.16 6.43
N THR A 173 -7.50 -10.95 6.03
CA THR A 173 -8.72 -10.69 5.25
C THR A 173 -8.55 -11.03 3.77
N LEU A 174 -7.31 -11.12 3.27
CA LEU A 174 -7.03 -11.32 1.84
C LEU A 174 -7.54 -12.66 1.34
N ARG A 175 -7.43 -13.73 2.14
CA ARG A 175 -7.95 -15.05 1.78
C ARG A 175 -9.48 -15.00 1.58
N VAL A 176 -10.19 -14.26 2.42
CA VAL A 176 -11.65 -14.10 2.30
C VAL A 176 -11.97 -13.35 1.01
N MET A 177 -11.34 -12.20 0.77
CA MET A 177 -11.55 -11.38 -0.43
C MET A 177 -11.15 -12.10 -1.72
N ARG A 178 -10.13 -12.95 -1.69
CA ARG A 178 -9.68 -13.74 -2.85
C ARG A 178 -10.65 -14.87 -3.22
N ASN A 179 -11.43 -15.35 -2.26
CA ASN A 179 -12.35 -16.48 -2.46
C ASN A 179 -13.83 -16.06 -2.59
N LEU A 180 -14.11 -14.76 -2.72
CA LEU A 180 -15.46 -14.30 -3.06
C LEU A 180 -15.90 -14.85 -4.44
N PRO A 181 -17.14 -15.34 -4.58
CA PRO A 181 -17.58 -16.06 -5.79
C PRO A 181 -17.68 -15.15 -7.01
N GLU A 182 -18.28 -13.98 -6.87
CA GLU A 182 -18.58 -13.06 -7.97
C GLU A 182 -17.50 -11.97 -8.14
N TYR A 183 -16.98 -11.49 -7.02
CA TYR A 183 -16.05 -10.36 -6.98
C TYR A 183 -14.78 -10.70 -6.18
N TYR A 184 -13.83 -11.38 -6.80
CA TYR A 184 -12.61 -11.82 -6.11
C TYR A 184 -11.44 -10.86 -6.27
N LEU A 185 -10.59 -10.82 -5.25
CA LEU A 185 -9.37 -10.02 -5.21
C LEU A 185 -8.38 -10.48 -6.29
N ARG A 186 -7.88 -9.53 -7.06
CA ARG A 186 -6.90 -9.74 -8.15
C ARG A 186 -5.54 -9.18 -7.80
N ASN A 187 -5.50 -7.95 -7.31
CA ASN A 187 -4.27 -7.31 -6.87
C ASN A 187 -4.47 -6.65 -5.52
N PHE A 188 -3.43 -6.67 -4.71
CA PHE A 188 -3.40 -6.06 -3.39
C PHE A 188 -2.14 -5.24 -3.22
N THR A 189 -2.23 -4.12 -2.50
CA THR A 189 -1.07 -3.38 -2.02
C THR A 189 -1.30 -2.92 -0.61
N ILE A 190 -0.29 -3.08 0.24
CA ILE A 190 -0.25 -2.54 1.60
C ILE A 190 0.99 -1.68 1.77
N SER A 191 0.83 -0.50 2.36
CA SER A 191 1.90 0.46 2.59
C SER A 191 1.93 0.87 4.05
N MET A 192 2.96 0.47 4.78
CA MET A 192 3.16 0.85 6.18
C MET A 192 3.33 2.36 6.33
N VAL A 193 4.06 2.97 5.39
CA VAL A 193 4.40 4.41 5.43
C VAL A 193 3.17 5.27 5.21
N GLN A 194 2.25 4.86 4.34
CA GLN A 194 1.03 5.62 4.06
C GLN A 194 -0.17 5.17 4.89
N ALA A 195 -0.01 4.11 5.70
CA ALA A 195 -1.10 3.43 6.41
C ALA A 195 -2.30 3.19 5.48
N LEU A 196 -2.03 2.62 4.30
CA LEU A 196 -2.99 2.54 3.21
C LEU A 196 -3.00 1.16 2.55
N VAL A 197 -4.20 0.75 2.18
CA VAL A 197 -4.51 -0.49 1.47
C VAL A 197 -5.11 -0.16 0.12
N ARG A 198 -4.65 -0.83 -0.93
CA ARG A 198 -5.21 -0.79 -2.28
C ARG A 198 -5.67 -2.19 -2.68
N LEU A 199 -6.92 -2.30 -3.08
CA LEU A 199 -7.56 -3.54 -3.50
C LEU A 199 -8.02 -3.38 -4.95
N GLN A 200 -7.78 -4.39 -5.78
CA GLN A 200 -8.33 -4.44 -7.13
C GLN A 200 -9.02 -5.77 -7.32
N PHE A 201 -10.30 -5.73 -7.67
CA PHE A 201 -11.13 -6.91 -7.91
C PHE A 201 -11.19 -7.25 -9.40
N ASN A 202 -11.75 -8.41 -9.74
CA ASN A 202 -12.02 -8.80 -11.13
C ASN A 202 -12.94 -7.83 -11.88
N CYS A 203 -13.84 -7.15 -11.19
CA CYS A 203 -14.77 -6.16 -11.75
C CYS A 203 -14.20 -4.74 -11.82
N ASP A 204 -12.93 -4.57 -12.18
CA ASP A 204 -12.34 -3.29 -12.62
C ASP A 204 -12.42 -2.08 -11.64
N GLY A 205 -12.86 -2.31 -10.41
CA GLY A 205 -12.76 -1.32 -9.33
C GLY A 205 -11.39 -1.40 -8.65
N THR A 206 -10.72 -0.25 -8.52
CA THR A 206 -9.69 -0.09 -7.48
C THR A 206 -10.33 0.56 -6.25
N GLN A 207 -10.25 -0.10 -5.10
CA GLN A 207 -10.61 0.46 -3.81
C GLN A 207 -9.34 0.88 -3.06
N ILE A 208 -9.37 2.07 -2.48
CA ILE A 208 -8.29 2.64 -1.68
C ILE A 208 -8.86 2.98 -0.32
N VAL A 209 -8.25 2.42 0.74
CA VAL A 209 -8.77 2.47 2.12
C VAL A 209 -7.62 2.76 3.08
N THR A 210 -7.85 3.57 4.12
CA THR A 210 -6.85 3.71 5.19
C THR A 210 -6.82 2.47 6.07
N ALA A 211 -5.72 2.21 6.75
CA ALA A 211 -5.63 1.12 7.72
C ALA A 211 -6.68 1.25 8.84
N ASN A 212 -6.98 2.49 9.27
CA ASN A 212 -7.93 2.78 10.33
C ASN A 212 -9.39 2.49 9.93
N ASP A 213 -9.68 2.64 8.64
CA ASP A 213 -11.03 2.49 8.09
C ASP A 213 -11.26 1.11 7.46
N PHE A 214 -10.24 0.25 7.45
CA PHE A 214 -10.28 -1.04 6.79
C PHE A 214 -11.36 -1.96 7.37
N ASP A 215 -11.57 -1.95 8.68
CA ASP A 215 -12.60 -2.77 9.34
C ASP A 215 -14.01 -2.40 8.89
N LYS A 216 -14.30 -1.10 8.89
CA LYS A 216 -15.58 -0.57 8.40
C LYS A 216 -15.77 -0.90 6.92
N PHE A 217 -14.70 -0.79 6.13
CA PHE A 217 -14.73 -1.19 4.73
C PHE A 217 -15.09 -2.67 4.57
N VAL A 218 -14.48 -3.56 5.35
CA VAL A 218 -14.80 -4.99 5.35
C VAL A 218 -16.26 -5.22 5.74
N GLU A 219 -16.73 -4.65 6.85
CA GLU A 219 -18.13 -4.78 7.32
C GLU A 219 -19.16 -4.29 6.30
N MET A 220 -18.83 -3.25 5.52
CA MET A 220 -19.75 -2.67 4.54
C MET A 220 -19.78 -3.40 3.19
N ASN A 221 -18.71 -4.13 2.84
CA ASN A 221 -18.52 -4.65 1.48
C ASN A 221 -18.36 -6.18 1.43
N MET A 222 -18.19 -6.84 2.57
CA MET A 222 -18.04 -8.29 2.66
C MET A 222 -19.34 -8.91 3.23
N PRO A 223 -19.75 -10.09 2.71
CA PRO A 223 -20.91 -10.83 3.21
C PRO A 223 -20.72 -11.40 4.61
#